data_AF-A0A0Q5WZT2-F1
#
_entry.id   AF-A0A0Q5WZT2-F1
#
_cell.length_a   1.000
_cell.length_b   1.000
_cell.length_c   1.000
_cell.angle_alpha   90.00
_cell.angle_beta   90.00
_cell.angle_gamma   90.00
#
_symmetry.space_group_name_H-M   'P 1'
#
loop_
_entity.id
_entity.type
_entity.pdbx_description
1 polymer ?
#
loop_
_entity_poly.entity_id
_entity_poly.type
_entity_poly.pdbx_seq_one_letter_code
_entity_poly.pdbx_strand_id
1 'polypeptide(L)'
;MNFSWGALRARYLTTPVLLRSIPVGVVIAAGVVATTWTHMLLSDHQDLVVHTYEAIDTTKDVLIGLDDAETGQRGYLLSGDRRYLEPYDKALTRLSDLRRSLRSHISDNAEQIKRVETLGGMIDEKLGELKRSIAAHDADGFAAARQLEIAMMERATMDDIRRVIGSITENEKALLSARQSEVDRDEARIRIVAILVGLASFLTRAAIELYLGRRERVAASRERRQ
;
A
#
# COMPACT_ATOMS: atom_id res chain seq x y z
N MET A 1 8.81 17.44 -58.46
CA MET A 1 8.35 16.14 -57.91
C MET A 1 7.01 16.39 -57.24
N ASN A 2 5.90 16.21 -57.97
CA ASN A 2 4.57 16.61 -57.50
C ASN A 2 4.01 15.53 -56.57
N PHE A 3 4.06 15.79 -55.27
CA PHE A 3 3.49 14.93 -54.23
C PHE A 3 1.96 15.06 -54.26
N SER A 4 1.30 14.24 -55.08
CA SER A 4 -0.16 14.22 -55.20
C SER A 4 -0.77 13.31 -54.13
N TRP A 5 -1.44 13.91 -53.15
CA TRP A 5 -2.25 13.21 -52.13
C TRP A 5 -3.31 12.27 -52.74
N GLY A 6 -3.81 12.56 -53.94
CA GLY A 6 -4.77 11.72 -54.65
C GLY A 6 -4.18 10.39 -55.13
N ALA A 7 -2.92 10.39 -55.58
CA ALA A 7 -2.23 9.18 -56.05
C ALA A 7 -1.85 8.24 -54.89
N LEU A 8 -1.49 8.79 -53.73
CA LEU A 8 -1.26 8.04 -52.49
C LEU A 8 -2.56 7.43 -51.95
N ARG A 9 -3.66 8.18 -51.94
CA ARG A 9 -4.98 7.70 -51.49
C ARG A 9 -5.49 6.54 -52.37
N ALA A 10 -5.38 6.65 -53.69
CA ALA A 10 -5.82 5.59 -54.60
C ALA A 10 -4.99 4.30 -54.49
N ARG A 11 -3.69 4.42 -54.14
CA ARG A 11 -2.76 3.29 -54.07
C ARG A 11 -2.73 2.59 -52.71
N TYR A 12 -2.98 3.30 -51.61
CA TYR A 12 -2.88 2.75 -50.25
C TYR A 12 -4.20 2.76 -49.46
N LEU A 13 -5.18 3.61 -49.77
CA LEU A 13 -6.52 3.58 -49.16
C LEU A 13 -7.53 2.83 -50.04
N THR A 14 -7.20 1.60 -50.40
CA THR A 14 -8.18 0.69 -50.99
C THR A 14 -9.04 0.06 -49.89
N THR A 15 -10.31 -0.22 -50.18
CA THR A 15 -11.24 -0.89 -49.25
C THR A 15 -10.69 -2.16 -48.59
N PRO A 16 -9.92 -3.06 -49.26
CA PRO A 16 -9.31 -4.21 -48.60
C PRO A 16 -8.18 -3.85 -47.62
N VAL A 17 -7.44 -2.75 -47.84
CA VAL A 17 -6.40 -2.30 -46.90
C VAL A 17 -7.02 -1.71 -45.64
N LEU A 18 -8.08 -0.93 -45.79
CA LEU A 18 -8.84 -0.38 -44.66
C LEU A 18 -9.51 -1.48 -43.82
N LEU A 19 -10.02 -2.55 -44.46
CA LEU A 19 -10.61 -3.67 -43.73
C LEU A 19 -9.58 -4.45 -42.91
N ARG A 20 -8.32 -4.51 -43.37
CA ARG A 20 -7.21 -5.21 -42.70
C ARG A 20 -6.65 -4.45 -41.48
N SER A 21 -6.82 -3.13 -41.40
CA SER A 21 -6.27 -2.32 -40.31
C SER A 21 -7.20 -2.18 -39.10
N ILE A 22 -8.52 -2.41 -39.26
CA ILE A 22 -9.50 -2.32 -38.16
C ILE A 22 -9.17 -3.22 -36.97
N PRO A 23 -8.85 -4.53 -37.12
CA PRO A 23 -8.54 -5.39 -35.98
C PRO A 23 -7.29 -4.93 -35.23
N VAL A 24 -6.28 -4.43 -35.96
CA VAL A 24 -5.04 -3.92 -35.38
C VAL A 24 -5.31 -2.67 -34.54
N GLY A 25 -6.17 -1.76 -35.03
CA GLY A 25 -6.59 -0.58 -34.28
C GLY A 25 -7.35 -0.93 -33.00
N VAL A 26 -8.22 -1.96 -33.04
CA VAL A 26 -8.96 -2.43 -31.86
C VAL A 26 -8.03 -3.02 -30.80
N VAL A 27 -7.01 -3.79 -31.19
CA VAL A 27 -6.00 -4.33 -30.24
C VAL A 27 -5.23 -3.20 -29.56
N ILE A 28 -4.78 -2.21 -30.34
CA ILE A 28 -4.02 -1.08 -29.81
C ILE A 28 -4.90 -0.26 -28.86
N ALA A 29 -6.14 0.05 -29.25
CA ALA A 29 -7.08 0.79 -28.41
C ALA A 29 -7.42 0.04 -27.12
N ALA A 30 -7.67 -1.27 -27.20
CA ALA A 30 -7.93 -2.10 -26.01
C ALA A 30 -6.70 -2.20 -25.10
N GLY A 31 -5.49 -2.26 -25.68
CA GLY A 31 -4.23 -2.22 -24.92
C GLY A 31 -4.05 -0.91 -24.16
N VAL A 32 -4.34 0.23 -24.80
CA VAL A 32 -4.27 1.56 -24.18
C VAL A 32 -5.34 1.73 -23.10
N VAL A 33 -6.57 1.26 -23.34
CA VAL A 33 -7.64 1.29 -22.32
C VAL A 33 -7.26 0.40 -21.14
N ALA A 34 -6.74 -0.80 -21.38
CA ALA A 34 -6.29 -1.69 -20.32
C ALA A 34 -5.19 -1.04 -19.47
N THR A 35 -4.13 -0.50 -20.08
CA THR A 35 -3.04 0.13 -19.32
C THR A 35 -3.48 1.35 -18.54
N THR A 36 -4.35 2.20 -19.11
CA THR A 36 -4.87 3.38 -18.42
C THR A 36 -5.82 3.03 -17.28
N TRP A 37 -6.69 2.02 -17.45
CA TRP A 37 -7.52 1.48 -16.38
C TRP A 37 -6.68 0.84 -15.27
N THR A 38 -5.66 0.05 -15.61
CA THR A 38 -4.77 -0.56 -14.61
C THR A 38 -4.08 0.51 -13.78
N HIS A 39 -3.56 1.58 -14.41
CA HIS A 39 -2.90 2.67 -13.70
C HIS A 39 -3.85 3.43 -12.77
N MET A 40 -5.09 3.66 -13.19
CA MET A 40 -6.08 4.37 -12.39
C MET A 40 -6.58 3.51 -11.21
N LEU A 41 -6.76 2.20 -11.41
CA LEU A 41 -7.16 1.26 -10.37
C LEU A 41 -6.02 1.00 -9.35
N LEU A 42 -4.76 0.91 -9.82
CA LEU A 42 -3.61 0.72 -8.93
C LEU A 42 -3.33 1.94 -8.05
N SER A 43 -3.61 3.16 -8.52
CA SER A 43 -3.32 4.38 -7.75
C SER A 43 -4.06 4.41 -6.42
N ASP A 44 -5.37 4.09 -6.41
CA ASP A 44 -6.17 4.09 -5.18
C ASP A 44 -5.76 2.97 -4.20
N HIS A 45 -5.27 1.84 -4.71
CA HIS A 45 -4.79 0.73 -3.88
C HIS A 45 -3.38 0.98 -3.33
N GLN A 46 -2.51 1.69 -4.06
CA GLN A 46 -1.16 2.01 -3.60
C GLN A 46 -1.17 2.91 -2.38
N ASP A 47 -2.04 3.94 -2.35
CA ASP A 47 -2.13 4.87 -1.22
C ASP A 47 -2.57 4.15 0.07
N LEU A 48 -3.57 3.27 -0.04
CA LEU A 48 -4.06 2.47 1.10
C LEU A 48 -3.01 1.47 1.60
N VAL A 49 -2.26 0.84 0.70
CA VAL A 49 -1.15 -0.08 1.05
C VAL A 49 -0.03 0.69 1.75
N VAL A 50 0.35 1.85 1.24
CA VAL A 50 1.37 2.73 1.85
C VAL A 50 0.94 3.13 3.26
N HIS A 51 -0.29 3.61 3.45
CA HIS A 51 -0.80 3.96 4.78
C HIS A 51 -0.81 2.78 5.76
N THR A 52 -1.06 1.57 5.27
CA THR A 52 -1.01 0.36 6.10
C THR A 52 0.41 0.08 6.61
N TYR A 53 1.42 0.22 5.74
CA TYR A 53 2.82 0.08 6.12
C TYR A 53 3.27 1.20 7.06
N GLU A 54 2.88 2.44 6.79
CA GLU A 54 3.17 3.60 7.64
C GLU A 54 2.55 3.44 9.04
N ALA A 55 1.33 2.89 9.15
CA ALA A 55 0.70 2.58 10.42
C ALA A 55 1.51 1.53 11.21
N ILE A 56 1.90 0.43 10.57
CA ILE A 56 2.72 -0.64 11.19
C ILE A 56 4.09 -0.12 11.63
N ASP A 57 4.71 0.76 10.84
CA ASP A 57 6.02 1.32 11.19
C ASP A 57 5.89 2.30 12.36
N THR A 58 4.85 3.12 12.34
CA THR A 58 4.57 4.07 13.43
C THR A 58 4.28 3.35 14.75
N THR A 59 3.60 2.20 14.75
CA THR A 59 3.39 1.43 16.00
C THR A 59 4.69 0.84 16.56
N LYS A 60 5.64 0.44 15.72
CA LYS A 60 6.98 0.01 16.16
C LYS A 60 7.76 1.18 16.74
N ASP A 61 7.69 2.33 16.10
CA ASP A 61 8.34 3.55 16.56
C ASP A 61 7.80 4.02 17.92
N VAL A 62 6.50 3.84 18.17
CA VAL A 62 5.90 4.07 19.50
C VAL A 62 6.51 3.13 20.54
N LEU A 63 6.68 1.86 20.21
CA LEU A 63 7.30 0.88 21.11
C LEU A 63 8.75 1.25 21.43
N ILE A 64 9.52 1.63 20.41
CA ILE A 64 10.91 2.09 20.57
C ILE A 64 10.96 3.33 21.47
N GLY A 65 10.09 4.31 21.23
CA GLY A 65 10.05 5.52 22.06
C GLY A 65 9.73 5.23 23.53
N LEU A 66 8.84 4.28 23.82
CA LEU A 66 8.55 3.86 25.19
C LEU A 66 9.72 3.12 25.83
N ASP A 67 10.38 2.22 25.10
CA ASP A 67 11.57 1.50 25.59
C ASP A 67 12.74 2.47 25.84
N ASP A 68 12.93 3.49 24.98
CA ASP A 68 13.92 4.57 25.19
C ASP A 68 13.61 5.37 26.46
N ALA A 69 12.34 5.69 26.69
CA ALA A 69 11.90 6.40 27.90
C ALA A 69 12.18 5.59 29.17
N GLU A 70 11.82 4.31 29.16
CA GLU A 70 12.06 3.39 30.28
C GLU A 70 13.55 3.14 30.51
N THR A 71 14.34 3.02 29.43
CA THR A 71 15.79 2.84 29.51
C THR A 71 16.48 4.05 30.12
N GLY A 72 16.13 5.27 29.65
CA GLY A 72 16.68 6.50 30.20
C GLY A 72 16.31 6.70 31.67
N GLN A 73 15.04 6.45 31.99
CA GLN A 73 14.56 6.51 33.37
C GLN A 73 15.29 5.52 34.29
N ARG A 74 15.45 4.25 33.90
CA ARG A 74 16.18 3.25 34.71
C ARG A 74 17.65 3.60 34.87
N GLY A 75 18.29 4.11 33.81
CA GLY A 75 19.66 4.61 33.88
C GLY A 75 19.81 5.74 34.90
N TYR A 76 18.84 6.65 34.95
CA TYR A 76 18.78 7.71 35.95
C TYR A 76 18.58 7.16 37.36
N LEU A 77 17.61 6.26 37.56
CA LEU A 77 17.35 5.66 38.87
C LEU A 77 18.58 4.93 39.43
N LEU A 78 19.33 4.23 38.58
CA LEU A 78 20.49 3.44 39.01
C LEU A 78 21.71 4.30 39.35
N SER A 79 21.90 5.41 38.64
CA SER A 79 23.13 6.22 38.71
C SER A 79 22.98 7.53 39.48
N GLY A 80 21.76 8.06 39.56
CA GLY A 80 21.47 9.44 39.99
C GLY A 80 21.94 10.52 39.01
N ASP A 81 22.52 10.15 37.86
CA ASP A 81 23.05 11.10 36.88
C ASP A 81 21.99 11.49 35.86
N ARG A 82 21.59 12.77 35.90
CA ARG A 82 20.52 13.32 35.03
C ARG A 82 20.83 13.21 33.54
N ARG A 83 22.08 12.98 33.12
CA ARG A 83 22.41 12.73 31.71
C ARG A 83 21.71 11.50 31.15
N TYR A 84 21.39 10.51 31.99
CA TYR A 84 20.61 9.35 31.57
C TYR A 84 19.13 9.67 31.28
N LEU A 85 18.62 10.87 31.64
CA LEU A 85 17.27 11.29 31.28
C LEU A 85 17.15 11.81 29.84
N GLU A 86 18.26 11.99 29.11
CA GLU A 86 18.22 12.48 27.72
C GLU A 86 17.35 11.61 26.79
N PRO A 87 17.43 10.26 26.81
CA PRO A 87 16.51 9.41 26.04
C PRO A 87 15.05 9.56 26.47
N TYR A 88 14.78 9.75 27.77
CA TYR A 88 13.44 9.98 28.29
C TYR A 88 12.83 11.28 27.75
N ASP A 89 13.57 12.38 27.83
CA ASP A 89 13.09 13.69 27.35
C ASP A 89 12.85 13.69 25.82
N LYS A 90 13.75 13.02 25.07
CA LYS A 90 13.59 12.83 23.62
C LYS A 90 12.36 11.98 23.28
N ALA A 91 12.14 10.91 24.04
CA ALA A 91 11.00 10.02 23.85
C ALA A 91 9.66 10.73 24.07
N LEU A 92 9.56 11.61 25.08
CA LEU A 92 8.32 12.39 25.30
C LEU A 92 7.91 13.21 24.08
N THR A 93 8.88 13.87 23.46
CA THR A 93 8.63 14.68 22.25
C THR A 93 8.25 13.78 21.08
N ARG A 94 9.03 12.72 20.85
CA ARG A 94 8.81 11.77 19.75
C ARG A 94 7.44 11.07 19.85
N LEU A 95 7.05 10.60 21.03
CA LEU A 95 5.78 9.90 21.25
C LEU A 95 4.57 10.79 20.99
N SER A 96 4.66 12.09 21.30
CA SER A 96 3.62 13.06 20.95
C SER A 96 3.43 13.19 19.43
N ASP A 97 4.52 13.22 18.67
CA ASP A 97 4.49 13.28 17.21
C ASP A 97 3.98 11.99 16.59
N LEU A 98 4.50 10.85 17.03
CA LEU A 98 4.08 9.52 16.57
C LEU A 98 2.60 9.26 16.81
N ARG A 99 2.04 9.72 17.93
CA ARG A 99 0.59 9.61 18.21
C ARG A 99 -0.26 10.35 17.17
N ARG A 100 0.20 11.53 16.72
CA ARG A 100 -0.48 12.31 15.68
C ARG A 100 -0.39 11.61 14.33
N SER A 101 0.79 11.13 13.96
CA SER A 101 0.99 10.38 12.71
C SER A 101 0.16 9.10 12.66
N LEU A 102 0.16 8.32 13.75
CA LEU A 102 -0.59 7.06 13.82
C LEU A 102 -2.09 7.27 13.61
N ARG A 103 -2.67 8.33 14.21
CA ARG A 103 -4.08 8.67 14.00
C ARG A 103 -4.37 9.07 12.55
N SER A 104 -3.42 9.70 11.87
CA SER A 104 -3.56 10.08 10.46
C SER A 104 -3.57 8.86 9.53
N HIS A 105 -2.68 7.89 9.76
CA HIS A 105 -2.51 6.71 8.90
C HIS A 105 -3.70 5.74 8.96
N ILE A 106 -4.48 5.75 10.04
CA ILE A 106 -5.65 4.86 10.25
C ILE A 106 -7.00 5.56 10.09
N SER A 107 -7.01 6.75 9.48
CA SER A 107 -8.20 7.61 9.40
C SER A 107 -9.36 6.98 8.61
N ASP A 108 -9.09 5.95 7.82
CA ASP A 108 -10.04 5.17 7.04
C ASP A 108 -10.76 4.06 7.85
N ASN A 109 -10.33 3.78 9.08
CA ASN A 109 -10.84 2.67 9.89
C ASN A 109 -11.26 3.09 11.31
N ALA A 110 -12.57 3.22 11.52
CA ALA A 110 -13.15 3.63 12.80
C ALA A 110 -12.83 2.69 13.97
N GLU A 111 -12.65 1.39 13.72
CA GLU A 111 -12.27 0.42 14.76
C GLU A 111 -10.80 0.58 15.16
N GLN A 112 -9.93 0.88 14.21
CA GLN A 112 -8.52 1.19 14.48
C GLN A 112 -8.33 2.49 15.23
N ILE A 113 -9.12 3.53 14.91
CA ILE A 113 -9.11 4.78 15.67
C ILE A 113 -9.36 4.52 17.16
N LYS A 114 -10.34 3.67 17.50
CA LYS A 114 -10.61 3.29 18.90
C LYS A 114 -9.43 2.57 19.54
N ARG A 115 -8.78 1.64 18.83
CA ARG A 115 -7.59 0.94 19.34
C ARG A 115 -6.44 1.91 19.62
N VAL A 116 -6.24 2.90 18.76
CA VAL A 116 -5.19 3.91 18.93
C VAL A 116 -5.52 4.93 20.02
N GLU A 117 -6.79 5.25 20.25
CA GLU A 117 -7.20 6.04 21.41
C GLU A 117 -6.93 5.29 22.72
N THR A 118 -7.26 3.98 22.78
CA THR A 118 -6.92 3.12 23.92
C THR A 118 -5.40 3.07 24.15
N LEU A 119 -4.62 2.85 23.08
CA LEU A 119 -3.16 2.87 23.14
C LEU A 119 -2.63 4.21 23.67
N GLY A 120 -3.22 5.32 23.23
CA GLY A 120 -2.86 6.67 23.70
C GLY A 120 -3.03 6.82 25.21
N GLY A 121 -4.13 6.34 25.77
CA GLY A 121 -4.35 6.36 27.22
C GLY A 121 -3.33 5.52 27.99
N MET A 122 -2.95 4.35 27.46
CA MET A 122 -1.94 3.47 28.08
C MET A 122 -0.53 4.06 28.01
N ILE A 123 -0.18 4.75 26.92
CA ILE A 123 1.06 5.50 26.80
C ILE A 123 1.11 6.59 27.87
N ASP A 124 0.03 7.37 28.03
CA ASP A 124 -0.03 8.43 29.03
C ASP A 124 0.09 7.86 30.45
N GLU A 125 -0.52 6.70 30.72
CA GLU A 125 -0.37 5.99 32.00
C GLU A 125 1.09 5.58 32.26
N LYS A 126 1.74 4.94 31.28
CA LYS A 126 3.14 4.50 31.38
C LYS A 126 4.11 5.68 31.54
N LEU A 127 3.93 6.76 30.79
CA LEU A 127 4.75 7.97 30.97
C LEU A 127 4.52 8.62 32.34
N GLY A 128 3.28 8.56 32.85
CA GLY A 128 2.95 8.96 34.20
C GLY A 128 3.64 8.10 35.26
N GLU A 129 3.76 6.79 35.04
CA GLU A 129 4.52 5.88 35.90
C GLU A 129 5.99 6.27 35.99
N LEU A 130 6.66 6.40 34.84
CA LEU A 130 8.07 6.78 34.76
C LEU A 130 8.33 8.14 35.43
N LYS A 131 7.44 9.11 35.23
CA LYS A 131 7.55 10.42 35.86
C LYS A 131 7.46 10.34 37.39
N ARG A 132 6.58 9.49 37.92
CA ARG A 132 6.43 9.32 39.37
C ARG A 132 7.66 8.66 39.99
N SER A 133 8.29 7.70 39.33
CA SER A 133 9.51 7.06 39.86
C SER A 133 10.74 7.97 39.79
N ILE A 134 10.87 8.81 38.75
CA ILE A 134 11.86 9.90 38.72
C ILE A 134 11.62 10.87 39.88
N ALA A 135 10.38 11.31 40.10
CA ALA A 135 10.07 12.23 41.20
C ALA A 135 10.33 11.63 42.59
N ALA A 136 10.01 10.35 42.80
CA ALA A 136 10.32 9.64 44.03
C ALA A 136 11.82 9.50 44.26
N HIS A 137 12.60 9.29 43.20
CA HIS A 137 14.06 9.30 43.27
C HIS A 137 14.61 10.66 43.71
N ASP A 138 14.12 11.74 43.10
CA ASP A 138 14.55 13.11 43.39
C ASP A 138 14.22 13.53 44.83
N ALA A 139 13.08 13.06 45.36
CA ALA A 139 12.59 13.43 46.69
C ALA A 139 13.18 12.55 47.82
N ASP A 140 13.13 11.23 47.64
CA ASP A 140 13.33 10.24 48.70
C ASP A 140 14.46 9.24 48.39
N GLY A 141 15.12 9.39 47.24
CA GLY A 141 16.26 8.58 46.82
C GLY A 141 15.91 7.22 46.20
N PHE A 142 16.97 6.44 45.93
CA PHE A 142 16.88 5.17 45.20
C PHE A 142 15.90 4.16 45.81
N ALA A 143 15.85 4.04 47.14
CA ALA A 143 14.99 3.05 47.80
C ALA A 143 13.50 3.30 47.54
N ALA A 144 13.07 4.57 47.56
CA ALA A 144 11.68 4.94 47.28
C ALA A 144 11.33 4.71 45.81
N ALA A 145 12.21 5.10 44.89
CA ALA A 145 12.02 4.86 43.45
C ALA A 145 11.94 3.36 43.13
N ARG A 146 12.81 2.54 43.74
CA ARG A 146 12.80 1.08 43.58
C ARG A 146 11.49 0.46 44.06
N GLN A 147 10.98 0.89 45.20
CA GLN A 147 9.70 0.36 45.72
C GLN A 147 8.55 0.65 44.76
N LEU A 148 8.54 1.85 44.17
CA LEU A 148 7.54 2.25 43.20
C LEU A 148 7.68 1.48 41.87
N GLU A 149 8.90 1.27 41.39
CA GLU A 149 9.15 0.44 40.19
C GLU A 149 8.69 -1.00 40.38
N ILE A 150 8.92 -1.62 41.54
CA ILE A 150 8.41 -2.97 41.83
C ILE A 150 6.88 -3.01 41.72
N ALA A 151 6.18 -2.02 42.28
CA ALA A 151 4.72 -1.94 42.18
C ALA A 151 4.23 -1.70 40.74
N MET A 152 5.01 -0.98 39.91
CA MET A 152 4.70 -0.78 38.49
C MET A 152 4.92 -2.04 37.66
N MET A 153 5.97 -2.82 37.97
CA MET A 153 6.21 -4.11 37.33
C MET A 153 5.05 -5.09 37.54
N GLU A 154 4.42 -5.07 38.72
CA GLU A 154 3.23 -5.89 39.00
C GLU A 154 2.01 -5.50 38.15
N ARG A 155 1.88 -4.23 37.73
CA ARG A 155 0.80 -3.77 36.84
C ARG A 155 0.98 -4.23 35.40
N ALA A 156 2.22 -4.50 34.99
CA ALA A 156 2.55 -4.96 33.64
C ALA A 156 2.04 -4.04 32.50
N THR A 157 1.92 -2.73 32.74
CA THR A 157 1.43 -1.72 31.79
C THR A 157 2.13 -1.81 30.42
N MET A 158 3.44 -2.06 30.42
CA MET A 158 4.22 -2.18 29.19
C MET A 158 3.87 -3.45 28.38
N ASP A 159 3.55 -4.55 29.06
CA ASP A 159 3.14 -5.78 28.39
C ASP A 159 1.73 -5.65 27.80
N ASP A 160 0.85 -4.90 28.47
CA ASP A 160 -0.45 -4.53 27.92
C ASP A 160 -0.30 -3.65 26.67
N ILE A 161 0.61 -2.66 26.69
CA ILE A 161 0.92 -1.83 25.51
C ILE A 161 1.43 -2.70 24.35
N ARG A 162 2.37 -3.60 24.61
CA ARG A 162 2.89 -4.54 23.59
C ARG A 162 1.77 -5.39 22.98
N ARG A 163 0.80 -5.83 23.80
CA ARG A 163 -0.35 -6.62 23.34
C ARG A 163 -1.27 -5.80 22.44
N VAL A 164 -1.57 -4.55 22.80
CA VAL A 164 -2.41 -3.65 21.99
C VAL A 164 -1.72 -3.30 20.67
N ILE A 165 -0.42 -2.97 20.70
CA ILE A 165 0.38 -2.74 19.49
C ILE A 165 0.39 -3.99 18.60
N GLY A 166 0.53 -5.18 19.19
CA GLY A 166 0.43 -6.45 18.46
C GLY A 166 -0.92 -6.60 17.75
N SER A 167 -2.03 -6.35 18.45
CA SER A 167 -3.37 -6.41 17.88
C SER A 167 -3.60 -5.39 16.75
N ILE A 168 -3.10 -4.15 16.90
CA ILE A 168 -3.16 -3.15 15.82
C ILE A 168 -2.38 -3.65 14.60
N THR A 169 -1.16 -4.13 14.82
CA THR A 169 -0.26 -4.61 13.76
C THR A 169 -0.82 -5.83 13.02
N GLU A 170 -1.43 -6.78 13.74
CA GLU A 170 -2.06 -7.96 13.14
C GLU A 170 -3.26 -7.58 12.28
N ASN A 171 -4.10 -6.65 12.74
CA ASN A 171 -5.22 -6.15 11.96
C ASN A 171 -4.76 -5.43 10.69
N GLU A 172 -3.73 -4.57 10.78
CA GLU A 172 -3.15 -3.90 9.61
C GLU A 172 -2.56 -4.91 8.61
N LYS A 173 -1.87 -5.95 9.09
CA LYS A 173 -1.36 -7.03 8.21
C LYS A 173 -2.48 -7.83 7.55
N ALA A 174 -3.57 -8.10 8.26
CA ALA A 174 -4.73 -8.79 7.70
C ALA A 174 -5.40 -7.94 6.62
N LEU A 175 -5.57 -6.63 6.88
CA LEU A 175 -6.11 -5.66 5.94
C LEU A 175 -5.22 -5.52 4.69
N LEU A 176 -3.91 -5.46 4.88
CA LEU A 176 -2.93 -5.44 3.79
C LEU A 176 -3.04 -6.68 2.90
N SER A 177 -3.12 -7.88 3.50
CA SER A 177 -3.26 -9.14 2.78
C SER A 177 -4.56 -9.20 1.97
N ALA A 178 -5.66 -8.72 2.55
CA ALA A 178 -6.95 -8.62 1.85
C ALA A 178 -6.88 -7.66 0.66
N ARG A 179 -6.30 -6.46 0.85
CA ARG A 179 -6.09 -5.46 -0.19
C ARG A 179 -5.21 -6.00 -1.33
N GLN A 180 -4.11 -6.68 -1.00
CA GLN A 180 -3.23 -7.28 -2.01
C GLN A 180 -3.94 -8.36 -2.83
N SER A 181 -4.75 -9.22 -2.17
CA SER A 181 -5.53 -10.24 -2.86
C SER A 181 -6.58 -9.67 -3.82
N GLU A 182 -7.11 -8.48 -3.54
CA GLU A 182 -8.01 -7.78 -4.46
C GLU A 182 -7.26 -7.26 -5.68
N VAL A 183 -6.09 -6.64 -5.48
CA VAL A 183 -5.23 -6.19 -6.59
C VAL A 183 -4.82 -7.35 -7.50
N ASP A 184 -4.40 -8.48 -6.93
CA ASP A 184 -3.97 -9.65 -7.70
C ASP A 184 -5.13 -10.23 -8.54
N ARG A 185 -6.36 -10.23 -8.01
CA ARG A 185 -7.56 -10.69 -8.72
C ARG A 185 -7.92 -9.78 -9.88
N ASP A 186 -7.81 -8.48 -9.68
CA ASP A 186 -8.11 -7.51 -10.74
C ASP A 186 -7.04 -7.51 -11.83
N GLU A 187 -5.76 -7.70 -11.48
CA GLU A 187 -4.70 -7.92 -12.47
C GLU A 187 -4.97 -9.17 -13.32
N ALA A 188 -5.39 -10.28 -12.70
CA ALA A 188 -5.71 -11.51 -13.41
C ALA A 188 -6.88 -11.34 -14.39
N ARG A 189 -7.93 -10.60 -14.00
CA ARG A 189 -9.06 -10.29 -14.88
C ARG A 189 -8.64 -9.46 -16.08
N ILE A 190 -7.85 -8.41 -15.86
CA ILE A 190 -7.33 -7.55 -16.94
C ILE A 190 -6.49 -8.38 -17.92
N ARG A 191 -5.62 -9.26 -17.40
CA ARG A 191 -4.80 -10.15 -18.24
C ARG A 191 -5.67 -11.10 -19.09
N ILE A 192 -6.70 -11.71 -18.52
CA ILE A 192 -7.61 -12.60 -19.25
C ILE A 192 -8.35 -11.83 -20.35
N VAL A 193 -8.89 -10.65 -20.05
CA VAL A 193 -9.58 -9.81 -21.04
C VAL A 193 -8.62 -9.43 -22.17
N ALA A 194 -7.38 -9.05 -21.86
CA ALA A 194 -6.37 -8.73 -22.87
C ALA A 194 -6.05 -9.93 -23.78
N ILE A 195 -5.92 -11.14 -23.22
CA ILE A 195 -5.71 -12.37 -24.01
C ILE A 195 -6.92 -12.65 -24.92
N LEU A 196 -8.15 -12.52 -24.42
CA LEU A 196 -9.36 -12.75 -25.20
C LEU A 196 -9.50 -11.74 -26.35
N VAL A 197 -9.20 -10.46 -26.10
CA VAL A 197 -9.20 -9.43 -27.15
C VAL A 197 -8.11 -9.71 -28.19
N GLY A 198 -6.92 -10.12 -27.76
CA GLY A 198 -5.83 -10.52 -28.64
C GLY A 198 -6.21 -11.71 -29.54
N LEU A 199 -6.79 -12.76 -28.94
CA LEU A 199 -7.28 -13.94 -29.66
C LEU A 199 -8.41 -13.60 -30.65
N ALA A 200 -9.40 -12.82 -30.23
CA ALA A 200 -10.50 -12.39 -31.10
C ALA A 200 -9.97 -11.58 -32.30
N SER A 201 -8.96 -10.74 -32.07
CA SER A 201 -8.34 -9.94 -33.13
C SER A 201 -7.52 -10.79 -34.10
N PHE A 202 -6.83 -11.82 -33.60
CA PHE A 202 -6.14 -12.80 -34.44
C PHE A 202 -7.13 -13.59 -35.30
N LEU A 203 -8.21 -14.09 -34.70
CA LEU A 203 -9.24 -14.87 -35.38
C LEU A 203 -9.98 -14.06 -36.45
N THR A 204 -10.35 -12.81 -36.15
CA THR A 204 -10.99 -11.92 -37.13
C THR A 204 -10.07 -11.63 -38.32
N ARG A 205 -8.78 -11.40 -38.08
CA ARG A 205 -7.79 -11.25 -39.16
C ARG A 205 -7.66 -12.51 -40.02
N ALA A 206 -7.51 -13.67 -39.39
CA ALA A 206 -7.41 -14.96 -40.09
C ALA A 206 -8.67 -15.23 -40.94
N ALA A 207 -9.86 -14.92 -40.41
CA ALA A 207 -11.13 -15.05 -41.13
C ALA A 207 -11.19 -14.13 -42.36
N ILE A 208 -10.75 -12.87 -42.24
CA ILE A 208 -10.68 -11.92 -43.36
C ILE A 208 -9.72 -12.43 -44.45
N GLU A 209 -8.53 -12.90 -44.08
CA GLU A 209 -7.54 -13.44 -45.04
C GLU A 209 -8.06 -14.69 -45.76
N LEU A 210 -8.70 -15.61 -45.04
CA LEU A 210 -9.34 -16.79 -45.63
C LEU A 210 -10.49 -16.43 -46.57
N TYR A 211 -11.32 -15.45 -46.21
CA TYR A 211 -12.43 -15.00 -47.04
C TYR A 211 -11.95 -14.35 -48.35
N LEU A 212 -10.98 -13.44 -48.26
CA LEU A 212 -10.39 -12.78 -49.43
C LEU A 212 -9.68 -13.80 -50.35
N GLY A 213 -8.90 -14.72 -49.77
CA GLY A 213 -8.22 -15.77 -50.53
C GLY A 213 -9.20 -16.72 -51.24
N ARG A 214 -10.32 -17.08 -50.61
CA ARG A 214 -11.39 -17.84 -51.28
C ARG A 214 -11.99 -17.08 -52.46
N ARG A 215 -12.25 -15.78 -52.28
CA ARG A 215 -12.84 -14.93 -53.32
C ARG A 215 -11.92 -14.80 -54.54
N GLU A 216 -10.62 -14.59 -54.32
CA GLU A 216 -9.61 -14.50 -55.40
C GLU A 216 -9.48 -15.83 -56.17
N ARG A 217 -9.46 -16.96 -55.47
CA ARG A 217 -9.42 -18.29 -56.11
C ARG A 217 -10.65 -18.56 -56.98
N VAL A 218 -11.84 -18.17 -56.52
CA VAL A 218 -13.08 -18.30 -57.31
C VAL A 218 -13.06 -17.39 -58.53
N ALA A 219 -12.59 -16.16 -58.41
CA ALA A 219 -12.44 -15.23 -59.54
C ALA A 219 -11.47 -15.77 -60.60
N ALA A 220 -10.28 -16.23 -60.18
CA ALA A 220 -9.28 -16.81 -61.07
C ALA A 220 -9.76 -18.09 -61.79
N SER A 221 -10.61 -18.88 -61.14
CA SER A 221 -11.20 -20.08 -61.76
C SER A 221 -12.24 -19.76 -62.85
N ARG A 222 -12.87 -18.58 -62.79
CA ARG A 222 -13.82 -18.10 -63.81
C ARG A 222 -13.09 -17.54 -65.03
N GLU A 223 -12.00 -16.81 -64.84
CA GLU A 223 -11.17 -16.28 -65.94
C GLU A 223 -10.49 -17.39 -66.75
N ARG A 224 -10.06 -18.49 -66.12
CA ARG A 224 -9.46 -19.63 -66.84
C ARG A 224 -10.47 -20.49 -67.63
N ARG A 225 -11.77 -20.27 -67.44
CA ARG A 225 -12.84 -21.00 -68.14
C ARG A 225 -13.43 -20.22 -69.31
N GLN A 226 -13.04 -18.95 -69.48
CA GLN A 226 -13.30 -18.14 -70.67
C GLN A 226 -12.08 -18.21 -71.59
#